data_AF-A0A926PCF8-F1
#
_entry.id   AF-A0A926PCF8-F1
#
_cell.length_a   1.000
_cell.length_b   1.000
_cell.length_c   1.000
_cell.angle_alpha   90.00
_cell.angle_beta   90.00
_cell.angle_gamma   90.00
#
_symmetry.space_group_name_H-M   'P 1'
#
loop_
_entity.id
_entity.type
_entity.pdbx_description
1 polymer ?
#
loop_
_entity_poly.entity_id
_entity_poly.type
_entity_poly.pdbx_seq_one_letter_code
_entity_poly.pdbx_strand_id
1 'polypeptide(L)'
;MTTRTQGYGWIPDTPDPRDIKYSAPQAVVFYLPPKVDLRTQLPPVYAQGSIGSCTAQSICAAFHFCQMKQKLYNFAPSRLFTYYTTRDIEGNVYEDSGAMLRDTIKSINKFGACPESIWPYDIAKFTLKPTVTCYDTASRPEGVTSKLKA
;
A
#
# COMPACT_ATOMS: atom_id res chain seq x y z
N MET A 1 -5.40 18.33 20.48
CA MET A 1 -4.02 17.85 20.71
C MET A 1 -3.46 17.47 19.35
N THR A 2 -2.59 18.29 18.77
CA THR A 2 -1.94 18.00 17.48
C THR A 2 -0.78 17.05 17.75
N THR A 3 -1.03 15.74 17.64
CA THR A 3 0.03 14.73 17.62
C THR A 3 0.89 14.98 16.40
N ARG A 4 2.15 15.38 16.64
CA ARG A 4 3.13 15.67 15.60
C ARG A 4 3.43 14.37 14.83
N THR A 5 3.00 14.27 13.57
CA THR A 5 3.31 13.17 12.64
C THR A 5 4.77 13.26 12.21
N GLN A 6 5.71 13.01 13.12
CA GLN A 6 7.14 12.89 12.78
C GLN A 6 7.39 11.57 12.02
N GLY A 7 7.01 11.53 10.74
CA GLY A 7 7.26 10.35 9.90
C GLY A 7 6.49 9.10 10.31
N TYR A 8 5.39 9.25 11.05
CA TYR A 8 4.47 8.15 11.37
C TYR A 8 3.05 8.60 11.06
N GLY A 9 2.17 7.64 10.80
CA GLY A 9 0.75 7.92 10.55
C GLY A 9 -0.10 6.65 10.55
N TRP A 10 0.32 5.60 11.25
CA TRP A 10 -0.53 4.43 11.39
C TRP A 10 -1.64 4.71 12.41
N ILE A 11 -2.87 4.43 12.01
CA ILE A 11 -4.05 4.44 12.88
C ILE A 11 -4.50 2.99 13.10
N PRO A 12 -4.82 2.58 14.34
CA PRO A 12 -5.39 1.26 14.60
C PRO A 12 -6.67 1.01 13.78
N ASP A 13 -6.73 -0.15 13.13
CA ASP A 13 -7.86 -0.56 12.33
C ASP A 13 -9.13 -0.75 13.19
N THR A 14 -10.27 -0.27 12.71
CA THR A 14 -11.59 -0.57 13.32
C THR A 14 -11.97 -2.04 13.05
N PRO A 15 -12.34 -2.87 14.05
CA PRO A 15 -12.66 -4.27 13.81
C PRO A 15 -13.81 -4.48 12.80
N ASP A 16 -13.65 -5.40 11.86
CA ASP A 16 -14.70 -5.79 10.89
C ASP A 16 -14.91 -7.32 10.93
N PRO A 17 -16.13 -7.81 11.23
CA PRO A 17 -16.40 -9.25 11.29
C PRO A 17 -16.27 -9.96 9.93
N ARG A 18 -16.17 -9.21 8.82
CA ARG A 18 -15.97 -9.73 7.47
C ARG A 18 -14.51 -9.97 7.12
N ASP A 19 -13.58 -9.66 8.02
CA ASP A 19 -12.15 -9.83 7.79
C ASP A 19 -11.78 -11.30 7.53
N ILE A 20 -11.09 -11.53 6.41
CA ILE A 20 -10.64 -12.86 6.01
C ILE A 20 -9.47 -13.27 6.88
N LYS A 21 -9.62 -14.36 7.63
CA LYS A 21 -8.55 -14.95 8.42
C LYS A 21 -7.58 -15.69 7.51
N TYR A 22 -6.33 -15.26 7.46
CA TYR A 22 -5.28 -16.00 6.78
C TYR A 22 -5.02 -17.33 7.49
N SER A 23 -4.97 -18.42 6.72
CA SER A 23 -4.54 -19.74 7.17
C SER A 23 -3.51 -20.29 6.20
N ALA A 24 -2.34 -20.64 6.70
CA ALA A 24 -1.29 -21.26 5.89
C ALA A 24 -1.60 -22.75 5.65
N PRO A 25 -1.20 -23.33 4.50
CA PRO A 25 -1.34 -24.77 4.28
C PRO A 25 -0.65 -25.57 5.39
N GLN A 26 -1.32 -26.60 5.91
CA GLN A 26 -0.83 -27.38 7.05
C GLN A 26 0.60 -27.92 6.83
N ALA A 27 0.91 -28.35 5.61
CA ALA A 27 2.24 -28.82 5.24
C ALA A 27 3.34 -27.75 5.42
N VAL A 28 3.03 -26.47 5.20
CA VAL A 28 3.98 -25.37 5.41
C VAL A 28 4.20 -25.14 6.91
N VAL A 29 3.12 -25.15 7.70
CA VAL A 29 3.20 -24.94 9.15
C VAL A 29 3.99 -26.06 9.84
N PHE A 30 3.84 -27.29 9.37
CA PHE A 30 4.52 -28.45 9.96
C PHE A 30 6.04 -28.46 9.67
N TYR A 31 6.48 -27.86 8.57
CA TYR A 31 7.87 -27.89 8.10
C TYR A 31 8.44 -26.48 7.90
N LEU A 32 8.32 -25.63 8.94
CA LEU A 32 8.94 -24.31 8.89
C LEU A 32 10.48 -24.42 8.97
N PRO A 33 11.22 -23.70 8.12
CA PRO A 33 12.66 -23.60 8.27
C PRO A 33 12.99 -22.84 9.57
N PRO A 34 14.14 -23.13 10.21
CA PRO A 34 14.55 -22.46 11.45
C PRO A 34 14.83 -20.97 11.26
N LYS A 35 15.05 -20.52 10.01
CA LYS A 35 15.31 -19.14 9.65
C LYS A 35 14.86 -18.86 8.22
N VAL A 36 14.25 -17.70 8.01
CA VAL A 36 13.94 -17.15 6.68
C VAL A 36 14.53 -15.74 6.58
N ASP A 37 15.17 -15.45 5.46
CA ASP A 37 15.63 -14.10 5.11
C ASP A 37 15.11 -13.74 3.72
N LEU A 38 14.22 -12.77 3.65
CA LEU A 38 13.63 -12.29 2.40
C LEU A 38 14.29 -11.01 1.88
N ARG A 39 15.27 -10.43 2.58
CA ARG A 39 15.79 -9.07 2.30
C ARG A 39 16.31 -8.92 0.87
N THR A 40 16.97 -9.95 0.34
CA THR A 40 17.49 -9.95 -1.04
C THR A 40 16.41 -10.03 -2.11
N GLN A 41 15.17 -10.35 -1.73
CA GLN A 41 14.01 -10.46 -2.60
C GLN A 41 13.09 -9.23 -2.48
N LEU A 42 13.31 -8.35 -1.49
CA LEU A 42 12.49 -7.16 -1.27
C LEU A 42 12.80 -6.07 -2.30
N PRO A 43 11.82 -5.19 -2.60
CA PRO A 43 12.09 -3.98 -3.36
C PRO A 43 13.03 -3.04 -2.57
N PRO A 44 13.58 -2.00 -3.24
CA PRO A 44 14.37 -0.97 -2.56
C PRO A 44 13.63 -0.37 -1.36
N VAL A 45 14.38 0.02 -0.33
CA VAL A 45 13.82 0.71 0.83
C VAL A 45 13.32 2.08 0.40
N TYR A 46 12.06 2.36 0.71
CA TYR A 46 11.42 3.62 0.39
C TYR A 46 11.63 4.67 1.48
N ALA A 47 11.79 5.93 1.06
CA ALA A 47 11.84 7.08 1.94
C ALA A 47 10.48 7.78 2.00
N GLN A 48 9.93 7.97 3.21
CA GLN A 48 8.66 8.67 3.41
C GLN A 48 8.77 10.17 3.67
N GLY A 49 9.96 10.65 4.01
CA GLY A 49 10.14 12.04 4.40
C GLY A 49 9.33 12.40 5.66
N SER A 50 8.66 13.55 5.63
CA SER A 50 8.06 14.17 6.81
C SER A 50 6.54 14.04 6.92
N ILE A 51 5.89 13.19 6.11
CA ILE A 51 4.43 12.98 6.14
C ILE A 51 4.07 11.62 6.73
N GLY A 52 2.84 11.49 7.21
CA GLY A 52 2.27 10.29 7.85
C GLY A 52 1.93 9.14 6.91
N SER A 53 2.60 8.98 5.77
CA SER A 53 2.22 8.02 4.73
C SER A 53 2.74 6.58 4.97
N CYS A 54 3.08 6.19 6.20
CA CYS A 54 3.78 4.91 6.47
C CYS A 54 2.96 3.67 6.09
N THR A 55 1.63 3.73 6.15
CA THR A 55 0.74 2.65 5.68
C THR A 55 0.84 2.49 4.16
N ALA A 56 0.77 3.58 3.40
CA ALA A 56 0.97 3.57 1.96
C ALA A 56 2.36 3.05 1.57
N GLN A 57 3.42 3.48 2.29
CA GLN A 57 4.78 2.97 2.08
C GLN A 57 4.86 1.43 2.23
N SER A 58 4.28 0.92 3.31
CA SER A 58 4.31 -0.51 3.64
C SER A 58 3.52 -1.34 2.63
N ILE A 59 2.31 -0.90 2.29
CA ILE A 59 1.44 -1.60 1.36
C ILE A 59 1.98 -1.53 -0.08
N CYS A 60 2.56 -0.39 -0.50
CA CYS A 60 3.24 -0.26 -1.78
C CYS A 60 4.46 -1.20 -1.88
N ALA A 61 5.25 -1.32 -0.81
CA ALA A 61 6.39 -2.25 -0.78
C ALA A 61 5.92 -3.72 -0.85
N ALA A 62 4.87 -4.07 -0.11
CA ALA A 62 4.26 -5.41 -0.16
C ALA A 62 3.70 -5.74 -1.56
N PHE A 63 3.01 -4.78 -2.19
CA PHE A 63 2.51 -4.92 -3.56
C PHE A 63 3.67 -5.15 -4.56
N HIS A 64 4.70 -4.30 -4.53
CA HIS A 64 5.87 -4.42 -5.40
C HIS A 64 6.59 -5.77 -5.20
N PHE A 65 6.78 -6.19 -3.95
CA PHE A 65 7.32 -7.52 -3.64
C PHE A 65 6.47 -8.66 -4.22
N CYS A 66 5.15 -8.59 -4.09
CA CYS A 66 4.25 -9.59 -4.66
C CYS A 66 4.35 -9.66 -6.20
N GLN A 67 4.42 -8.51 -6.88
CA GLN A 67 4.63 -8.47 -8.34
C GLN A 67 5.95 -9.14 -8.73
N MET A 68 7.04 -8.81 -8.04
CA MET A 68 8.36 -9.43 -8.26
C MET A 68 8.32 -10.94 -8.02
N LYS A 69 7.74 -11.37 -6.90
CA LYS A 69 7.68 -12.79 -6.50
C LYS A 69 6.83 -13.63 -7.45
N GLN A 70 5.75 -13.06 -7.98
CA GLN A 70 4.85 -13.71 -8.93
C GLN A 70 5.29 -13.57 -10.39
N LYS A 71 6.40 -12.86 -10.66
CA LYS A 71 6.89 -12.55 -12.02
C LYS A 71 5.85 -11.83 -12.89
N LEU A 72 5.09 -10.94 -12.25
CA LEU A 72 4.13 -10.07 -12.92
C LEU A 72 4.81 -8.79 -13.40
N TYR A 73 4.04 -7.89 -14.02
CA TYR A 73 4.53 -6.58 -14.43
C TYR A 73 5.13 -5.83 -13.23
N ASN A 74 6.44 -5.60 -13.27
CA ASN A 74 7.21 -5.10 -12.15
C ASN A 74 7.37 -3.58 -12.22
N PHE A 75 6.81 -2.87 -11.24
CA PHE A 75 6.93 -1.41 -11.14
C PHE A 75 6.84 -0.96 -9.68
N ALA A 76 7.47 0.17 -9.37
CA ALA A 76 7.29 0.83 -8.08
C ALA A 76 5.92 1.54 -8.07
N PRO A 77 4.98 1.17 -7.18
CA PRO A 77 3.70 1.83 -7.07
C PRO A 77 3.84 3.20 -6.39
N SER A 78 3.02 4.16 -6.82
CA SER A 78 2.97 5.52 -6.30
C SER A 78 2.38 5.53 -4.90
N ARG A 79 3.25 5.85 -3.95
CA ARG A 79 2.91 5.89 -2.54
C ARG A 79 2.01 7.08 -2.21
N LEU A 80 2.13 8.19 -2.94
CA LEU A 80 1.22 9.33 -2.79
C LEU A 80 -0.16 9.08 -3.40
N PHE A 81 -0.23 8.34 -4.51
CA PHE A 81 -1.53 7.95 -5.06
C PHE A 81 -2.29 7.11 -4.03
N THR A 82 -1.66 6.03 -3.53
CA THR A 82 -2.24 5.17 -2.49
C THR A 82 -2.57 5.96 -1.22
N TYR A 83 -1.70 6.87 -0.79
CA TYR A 83 -1.96 7.67 0.42
C TYR A 83 -3.13 8.65 0.23
N TYR A 84 -3.24 9.29 -0.94
CA TYR A 84 -4.37 10.14 -1.27
C TYR A 84 -5.68 9.35 -1.32
N THR A 85 -5.73 8.24 -2.07
CA THR A 85 -6.95 7.44 -2.23
C THR A 85 -7.38 6.73 -0.95
N THR A 86 -6.46 6.55 0.01
CA THR A 86 -6.79 6.06 1.36
C THR A 86 -7.47 7.15 2.18
N ARG A 87 -6.89 8.35 2.23
CA ARG A 87 -7.52 9.49 2.92
C ARG A 87 -8.81 9.96 2.26
N ASP A 88 -9.00 9.69 0.98
CA ASP A 88 -10.28 9.87 0.28
C ASP A 88 -11.36 8.91 0.80
N ILE A 89 -10.98 7.67 1.14
CA ILE A 89 -11.88 6.70 1.80
C ILE A 89 -12.19 7.13 3.24
N GLU A 90 -11.21 7.65 3.96
CA GLU A 90 -11.35 8.10 5.35
C GLU A 90 -11.98 9.50 5.50
N GLY A 91 -12.03 10.29 4.43
CA GLY A 91 -12.66 11.61 4.40
C GLY A 91 -11.78 12.79 4.82
N ASN A 92 -10.45 12.67 4.75
CA ASN A 92 -9.48 13.62 5.34
C ASN A 92 -8.31 13.98 4.39
N VAL A 93 -8.55 14.09 3.08
CA VAL A 93 -7.51 14.33 2.04
C VAL A 93 -6.66 15.59 2.21
N TYR A 94 -7.18 16.61 2.90
CA TYR A 94 -6.48 17.89 3.11
C TYR A 94 -5.59 17.90 4.35
N GLU A 95 -5.62 16.83 5.15
CA GLU A 95 -4.86 16.71 6.38
C GLU A 95 -3.84 15.57 6.28
N ASP A 96 -2.69 15.75 6.93
CA ASP A 96 -1.72 14.67 7.15
C ASP A 96 -2.16 13.84 8.37
N SER A 97 -3.28 13.13 8.21
CA SER A 97 -3.95 12.41 9.29
C SER A 97 -3.35 11.04 9.58
N GLY A 98 -2.40 10.58 8.77
CA GLY A 98 -2.08 9.16 8.70
C GLY A 98 -3.15 8.36 7.95
N ALA A 99 -3.26 7.06 8.24
CA ALA A 99 -4.30 6.17 7.74
C ALA A 99 -4.31 4.81 8.46
N MET A 100 -5.42 4.09 8.34
CA MET A 100 -5.56 2.69 8.69
C MET A 100 -4.96 1.76 7.61
N LEU A 101 -4.40 0.61 8.01
CA LEU A 101 -3.88 -0.37 7.04
C LEU A 101 -5.01 -1.00 6.24
N ARG A 102 -6.17 -1.25 6.88
CA ARG A 102 -7.34 -1.82 6.20
C ARG A 102 -7.83 -0.93 5.06
N ASP A 103 -7.89 0.38 5.28
CA ASP A 103 -8.35 1.31 4.25
C ASP A 103 -7.29 1.52 3.18
N THR A 104 -6.00 1.39 3.52
CA THR A 104 -4.91 1.37 2.54
C THR A 104 -5.03 0.15 1.61
N ILE A 105 -5.29 -1.05 2.16
CA ILE A 105 -5.53 -2.27 1.38
C ILE A 105 -6.80 -2.14 0.54
N LYS A 106 -7.88 -1.62 1.12
CA LYS A 106 -9.15 -1.36 0.43
C LYS A 106 -8.96 -0.39 -0.73
N SER A 107 -8.09 0.61 -0.56
CA SER A 107 -7.75 1.59 -1.59
C SER A 107 -7.11 0.92 -2.80
N ILE A 108 -6.08 0.09 -2.59
CA ILE A 108 -5.46 -0.68 -3.69
C ILE A 108 -6.44 -1.67 -4.30
N ASN A 109 -7.28 -2.34 -3.50
CA ASN A 109 -8.27 -3.28 -4.06
C ASN A 109 -9.33 -2.57 -4.92
N LYS A 110 -9.71 -1.34 -4.56
CA LYS A 110 -10.74 -0.56 -5.27
C LYS A 110 -10.20 0.18 -6.48
N PHE A 111 -9.04 0.81 -6.35
CA PHE A 111 -8.49 1.72 -7.36
C PHE A 111 -7.27 1.15 -8.10
N GLY A 112 -6.62 0.15 -7.51
CA GLY A 112 -5.35 -0.38 -7.97
C GLY A 112 -4.13 0.44 -7.58
N ALA A 113 -3.04 0.20 -8.30
CA ALA A 113 -1.75 0.83 -8.04
C ALA A 113 -1.25 1.60 -9.27
N CYS A 114 -1.23 2.93 -9.18
CA CYS A 114 -0.61 3.79 -10.18
C CYS A 114 0.92 3.67 -10.07
N PRO A 115 1.69 3.59 -11.17
CA PRO A 115 3.15 3.68 -11.12
C PRO A 115 3.66 5.02 -10.56
N GLU A 116 4.72 4.98 -9.76
CA GLU A 116 5.35 6.18 -9.22
C GLU A 116 5.99 7.06 -10.30
N SER A 117 6.31 6.51 -11.48
CA SER A 117 6.74 7.29 -12.64
C SER A 117 5.64 8.22 -13.18
N ILE A 118 4.37 7.91 -12.94
CA ILE A 118 3.21 8.73 -13.36
C ILE A 118 2.82 9.72 -12.24
N TRP A 119 2.87 9.28 -10.99
CA TRP A 119 2.61 10.13 -9.82
C TRP A 119 3.78 10.07 -8.84
N PRO A 120 4.83 10.90 -9.05
CA PRO A 120 6.06 10.88 -8.26
C PRO A 120 5.83 11.21 -6.79
N TYR A 121 6.72 10.70 -5.93
CA TYR A 121 6.70 10.95 -4.50
C TYR A 121 7.22 12.36 -4.16
N ASP A 122 6.38 13.36 -4.38
CA ASP A 122 6.58 14.75 -4.00
C ASP A 122 5.66 15.09 -2.81
N ILE A 123 6.20 15.06 -1.60
CA ILE A 123 5.42 15.20 -0.36
C ILE A 123 4.61 16.50 -0.31
N ALA A 124 4.98 17.55 -1.05
CA ALA A 124 4.19 18.79 -1.12
C ALA A 124 2.85 18.60 -1.84
N LYS A 125 2.71 17.54 -2.64
CA LYS A 125 1.52 17.21 -3.41
C LYS A 125 0.57 16.23 -2.70
N PHE A 126 0.81 15.91 -1.43
CA PHE A 126 0.04 14.89 -0.74
C PHE A 126 -1.47 15.20 -0.67
N THR A 127 -1.87 16.46 -0.66
CA THR A 127 -3.29 16.89 -0.69
C THR A 127 -3.86 17.03 -2.09
N LEU A 128 -3.03 16.97 -3.14
CA LEU A 128 -3.48 17.13 -4.51
C LEU A 128 -4.10 15.84 -5.03
N LYS A 129 -5.29 15.98 -5.63
CA LYS A 129 -5.96 14.87 -6.29
C LYS A 129 -5.10 14.36 -7.46
N PRO A 130 -4.80 13.05 -7.51
CA PRO A 130 -4.10 12.45 -8.65
C PRO A 130 -4.86 12.66 -9.95
N THR A 131 -4.11 12.71 -11.06
CA THR A 131 -4.71 12.89 -12.39
C THR A 131 -5.56 11.70 -12.80
N VAL A 132 -6.46 11.91 -13.76
CA VAL A 132 -7.28 10.84 -14.36
C VAL A 132 -6.40 9.71 -14.87
N THR A 133 -5.26 10.02 -15.50
CA THR A 133 -4.26 9.03 -15.94
C THR A 133 -3.76 8.12 -14.83
N CYS A 134 -3.67 8.61 -13.58
CA CYS A 134 -3.29 7.78 -12.45
C CYS A 134 -4.34 6.71 -12.16
N TYR A 135 -5.62 7.10 -12.12
CA TYR A 135 -6.74 6.18 -11.91
C TYR A 135 -6.90 5.20 -13.07
N ASP A 136 -6.75 5.66 -14.32
CA ASP A 136 -6.82 4.82 -15.51
C ASP A 136 -5.70 3.80 -15.58
N THR A 137 -4.49 4.16 -15.12
CA THR A 137 -3.36 3.22 -15.09
C THR A 137 -3.46 2.26 -13.92
N ALA A 138 -3.94 2.74 -12.76
CA ALA A 138 -4.08 1.93 -11.55
C ALA A 138 -5.11 0.81 -11.72
N SER A 139 -6.23 1.11 -12.40
CA SER A 139 -7.33 0.16 -12.61
C SER A 139 -7.04 -0.97 -13.62
N ARG A 140 -5.90 -0.92 -14.31
CA ARG A 140 -5.55 -1.97 -15.28
C ARG A 140 -5.20 -3.29 -14.58
N PRO A 141 -5.29 -4.44 -15.26
CA PRO A 141 -4.95 -5.75 -14.68
C PRO A 141 -3.50 -5.82 -14.17
N GLU A 142 -2.60 -4.99 -14.70
CA GLU A 142 -1.23 -4.89 -14.20
C GLU A 142 -1.16 -4.19 -12.82
N GLY A 143 -2.15 -3.36 -12.48
CA GLY A 143 -2.26 -2.61 -11.22
C GLY A 143 -3.14 -3.27 -10.15
N VAL A 144 -3.97 -4.26 -10.51
CA VAL A 144 -4.72 -5.13 -9.58
C VAL A 144 -4.65 -6.56 -10.08
N THR A 145 -3.98 -7.43 -9.32
CA THR A 145 -4.04 -8.86 -9.56
C THR A 145 -5.48 -9.37 -9.45
N SER A 146 -6.09 -9.72 -10.57
CA SER A 146 -7.36 -10.46 -10.67
C SER A 146 -7.34 -11.84 -9.96
N LYS A 147 -6.22 -12.19 -9.32
CA LYS A 147 -5.98 -13.41 -8.54
C LYS A 147 -5.93 -13.21 -7.02
N LEU A 148 -6.25 -12.03 -6.49
CA LEU A 148 -6.45 -11.81 -5.04
C LEU A 148 -7.83 -12.28 -4.53
N LYS A 149 -8.51 -13.17 -5.25
CA LYS A 149 -9.60 -13.96 -4.68
C LYS A 149 -8.96 -15.12 -3.92
N ALA A 150 -8.91 -14.95 -2.60
CA ALA A 150 -8.72 -16.06 -1.67
C ALA A 150 -9.79 -17.15 -1.92
#